data_AF-A0A3R7DTK1-F1
#
_entry.id   AF-A0A3R7DTK1-F1
#
_cell.length_a   1.000
_cell.length_b   1.000
_cell.length_c   1.000
_cell.angle_alpha   90.00
_cell.angle_beta   90.00
_cell.angle_gamma   90.00
#
_symmetry.space_group_name_H-M   'P 1'
#
loop_
_entity.id
_entity.type
_entity.pdbx_description
1 polymer ?
#
loop_
_entity_poly.entity_id
_entity_poly.type
_entity_poly.pdbx_seq_one_letter_code
_entity_poly.pdbx_strand_id
1 'polypeptide(L)'
;MATSKPSKRLIIRWATLKGLTAIILFLFSIALTEYVVVLYAMSIGVKDPSVLQWTGRFESIDWTLTIALSPLFHLVPIAVMITIACVWAYLTKHLAIKPYGERKGKGGTPSKQAKKAGKFFGKIKSGLLRVKSIAYIWQKIHFARATIKSALTVILVFLAFVLLFSLFAYPQLIYQTVANAYKTNQSLLNFVKGTAETLAPIGGVFSAVNNALLAAAPSFRNFVLALGAIIKPLTELDNASKYLFFQNAAAWIVALSALIYGEVIRKSYRYKRKRK
;
A
#
# COMPACT_ATOMS: atom_id res chain seq x y z
N MET A 1 43.84 -0.05 26.05
CA MET A 1 42.47 0.16 26.57
C MET A 1 41.72 1.09 25.60
N ALA A 2 40.93 0.55 24.66
CA ALA A 2 40.32 1.34 23.59
C ALA A 2 38.85 1.66 23.92
N THR A 3 38.55 2.94 24.13
CA THR A 3 37.22 3.44 24.48
C THR A 3 36.26 3.35 23.29
N SER A 4 35.27 2.44 23.37
CA SER A 4 34.23 2.34 22.35
C SER A 4 33.33 3.57 22.40
N LYS A 5 33.40 4.44 21.39
CA LYS A 5 32.49 5.59 21.26
C LYS A 5 31.02 5.11 21.29
N PRO A 6 30.17 5.65 22.18
CA PRO A 6 28.78 5.24 22.27
C PRO A 6 28.05 5.57 20.97
N SER A 7 27.34 4.56 20.45
CA SER A 7 26.48 4.70 19.27
C SER A 7 25.41 5.77 19.52
N LYS A 8 25.64 6.98 18.99
CA LYS A 8 24.64 8.06 19.00
C LYS A 8 23.35 7.56 18.34
N ARG A 9 22.32 7.27 19.16
CA ARG A 9 20.96 7.02 18.70
C ARG A 9 20.47 8.31 18.04
N LEU A 10 20.02 8.23 16.78
CA LEU A 10 19.21 9.30 16.20
C LEU A 10 17.81 9.14 16.79
N ILE A 11 17.65 9.62 18.02
CA ILE A 11 16.34 9.76 18.62
C ILE A 11 15.66 10.87 17.83
N ILE A 12 14.68 10.51 17.00
CA ILE A 12 13.72 11.49 16.50
C ILE A 12 13.11 12.08 17.76
N ARG A 13 13.51 13.30 18.12
CA ARG A 13 12.87 14.04 19.21
C ARG A 13 11.48 14.42 18.70
N TRP A 14 10.50 13.58 19.03
CA TRP A 14 9.08 13.76 18.70
C TRP A 14 8.57 15.16 19.12
N ALA A 15 9.17 15.78 20.13
CA ALA A 15 8.86 17.12 20.62
C ALA A 15 9.55 18.29 19.87
N THR A 16 10.24 18.05 18.75
CA THR A 16 10.80 19.14 17.94
C THR A 16 9.78 19.60 16.89
N LEU A 17 9.73 20.91 16.59
CA LEU A 17 8.85 21.48 15.56
C LEU A 17 8.90 20.68 14.24
N LYS A 18 10.10 20.24 13.84
CA LYS A 18 10.35 19.44 12.64
C LYS A 18 9.77 18.03 12.72
N GLY A 19 9.79 17.41 13.92
CA GLY A 19 9.14 16.13 14.18
C GLY A 19 7.62 16.25 14.12
N LEU A 20 7.07 17.31 14.72
CA LEU A 20 5.65 17.63 14.67
C LEU A 20 5.16 17.81 13.22
N THR A 21 5.90 18.58 12.40
CA THR A 21 5.57 18.74 10.98
C THR A 21 5.49 17.41 10.23
N ALA A 22 6.40 16.47 10.51
CA ALA A 22 6.40 15.16 9.86
C ALA A 22 5.19 14.30 10.27
N ILE A 23 4.76 14.38 11.54
CA ILE A 23 3.57 13.68 12.04
C ILE A 23 2.31 14.27 11.40
N ILE A 24 2.18 15.60 11.36
CA ILE A 24 1.03 16.28 10.74
C ILE A 24 0.93 15.90 9.26
N LEU A 25 2.05 15.98 8.52
CA LEU A 25 2.07 15.62 7.10
C LEU A 25 1.67 14.16 6.88
N PHE A 26 2.11 13.26 7.75
CA PHE A 26 1.77 11.85 7.67
C PHE A 26 0.29 11.58 7.97
N LEU A 27 -0.26 12.17 9.02
CA LEU A 27 -1.68 12.07 9.35
C LEU A 27 -2.54 12.63 8.21
N PHE A 28 -2.17 13.78 7.65
CA PHE A 28 -2.84 14.36 6.48
C PHE A 28 -2.78 13.42 5.27
N SER A 29 -1.63 12.81 5.01
CA SER A 29 -1.46 11.88 3.88
C SER A 29 -2.30 10.62 4.04
N ILE A 30 -2.38 10.07 5.26
CA ILE A 30 -3.23 8.92 5.55
C ILE A 30 -4.70 9.31 5.42
N ALA A 31 -5.12 10.45 5.98
CA ALA A 31 -6.50 10.93 5.87
C ALA A 31 -6.93 11.11 4.41
N LEU A 32 -6.05 11.67 3.56
CA LEU A 32 -6.30 11.78 2.12
C LEU A 32 -6.38 10.40 1.45
N THR A 33 -5.54 9.46 1.88
CA THR A 33 -5.57 8.08 1.36
C THR A 33 -6.89 7.39 1.72
N GLU A 34 -7.29 7.45 2.99
CA GLU A 34 -8.57 6.89 3.46
C GLU A 34 -9.75 7.55 2.76
N TYR A 35 -9.72 8.87 2.57
CA TYR A 35 -10.75 9.58 1.82
C TYR A 35 -10.91 9.01 0.40
N VAL A 36 -9.79 8.75 -0.30
CA VAL A 36 -9.82 8.13 -1.63
C VAL A 36 -10.36 6.69 -1.56
N VAL A 37 -10.00 5.90 -0.55
CA VAL A 37 -10.51 4.54 -0.36
C VAL A 37 -12.02 4.53 -0.10
N VAL A 38 -12.51 5.48 0.70
CA VAL A 38 -13.93 5.67 0.99
C VAL A 38 -14.69 6.09 -0.27
N LEU A 39 -14.18 7.03 -1.06
CA LEU A 39 -14.76 7.38 -2.36
C LEU A 39 -14.78 6.20 -3.33
N TYR A 40 -13.71 5.41 -3.36
CA TYR A 40 -13.65 4.18 -4.13
C TYR A 40 -14.71 3.17 -3.68
N ALA A 41 -14.90 2.99 -2.38
CA ALA A 41 -15.92 2.12 -1.82
C ALA A 41 -17.34 2.57 -2.22
N MET A 42 -17.61 3.88 -2.13
CA MET A 42 -18.88 4.43 -2.58
C MET A 42 -19.11 4.21 -4.09
N SER A 43 -18.07 4.35 -4.92
CA SER A 43 -18.19 4.19 -6.37
C SER A 43 -18.49 2.76 -6.80
N ILE A 44 -18.06 1.76 -6.02
CA ILE A 44 -18.41 0.34 -6.22
C ILE A 44 -19.73 -0.05 -5.55
N GLY A 45 -20.48 0.92 -5.03
CA GLY A 45 -21.85 0.73 -4.52
C GLY A 45 -21.94 0.35 -3.04
N VAL A 46 -20.90 0.61 -2.24
CA VAL A 46 -20.98 0.52 -0.77
C VAL A 46 -21.87 1.65 -0.27
N LYS A 47 -22.86 1.32 0.55
CA LYS A 47 -23.76 2.27 1.21
C LYS A 47 -23.81 1.94 2.69
N ASP A 48 -23.98 2.96 3.52
CA ASP A 48 -24.20 2.78 4.96
C ASP A 48 -25.69 2.96 5.26
N PRO A 49 -26.43 1.88 5.60
CA PRO A 49 -27.83 1.99 5.99
C PRO A 49 -27.98 2.52 7.43
N SER A 50 -26.91 2.56 8.21
CA SER A 50 -26.91 2.80 9.65
C SER A 50 -26.33 4.18 10.00
N VAL A 51 -26.71 5.21 9.25
CA VAL A 51 -26.27 6.59 9.51
C VAL A 51 -26.83 7.06 10.86
N LEU A 52 -25.93 7.31 11.81
CA LEU A 52 -26.28 7.90 13.11
C LEU A 52 -26.49 9.39 12.91
N GLN A 53 -27.71 9.85 13.13
CA GLN A 53 -28.05 11.27 13.10
C GLN A 53 -28.25 11.76 14.53
N TRP A 54 -27.49 12.77 14.92
CA TRP A 54 -27.69 13.49 16.17
C TRP A 54 -28.10 14.92 15.85
N THR A 55 -29.25 15.34 16.37
CA THR A 55 -29.78 16.69 16.22
C THR A 55 -29.80 17.37 17.60
N GLY A 56 -28.89 18.32 17.79
CA GLY A 56 -28.85 19.18 18.97
C GLY A 56 -29.53 20.52 18.67
N ARG A 57 -30.54 20.90 19.45
CA ARG A 57 -31.09 22.26 19.43
C ARG A 57 -30.45 23.06 20.55
N PHE A 58 -29.79 24.15 20.21
CA PHE A 58 -29.27 25.08 21.20
C PHE A 58 -30.32 26.18 21.43
N GLU A 59 -31.11 26.03 22.50
CA GLU A 59 -32.23 26.93 22.84
C GLU A 59 -31.82 28.40 23.01
N SER A 60 -30.54 28.67 23.28
CA SER A 60 -30.02 30.03 23.45
C SER A 60 -29.75 30.78 22.14
N ILE A 61 -29.74 30.12 20.98
CA ILE A 61 -29.30 30.71 19.70
C ILE A 61 -30.15 30.28 18.49
N ASP A 62 -31.27 29.58 18.71
CA ASP A 62 -32.14 28.99 17.67
C ASP A 62 -31.39 28.20 16.59
N TRP A 63 -30.21 27.68 16.93
CA TRP A 63 -29.38 26.93 15.99
C TRP A 63 -29.61 25.44 16.18
N THR A 64 -29.90 24.75 15.07
CA THR A 64 -30.01 23.30 15.05
C THR A 64 -28.76 22.71 14.40
N LEU A 65 -27.97 21.99 15.20
CA LEU A 65 -26.79 21.29 14.72
C LEU A 65 -27.16 19.84 14.44
N THR A 66 -27.12 19.46 13.16
CA THR A 66 -27.34 18.07 12.73
C THR A 66 -25.99 17.46 12.38
N ILE A 67 -25.55 16.46 13.14
CA ILE A 67 -24.34 15.68 12.87
C ILE A 67 -24.79 14.31 12.36
N ALA A 68 -24.45 14.01 11.11
CA ALA A 68 -24.63 12.68 10.52
C ALA A 68 -23.29 11.94 10.52
N LEU A 69 -23.18 10.91 11.37
CA LEU A 69 -22.01 10.04 11.45
C LEU A 69 -22.35 8.69 10.85
N SER A 70 -21.67 8.33 9.76
CA SER A 70 -21.76 6.98 9.19
C SER A 70 -20.69 6.10 9.85
N PRO A 71 -21.05 5.06 10.63
CA PRO A 71 -20.07 4.12 11.18
C PRO A 71 -19.13 3.55 10.13
N LEU A 72 -19.68 3.21 8.95
CA LEU A 72 -18.92 2.58 7.89
C LEU A 72 -17.90 3.52 7.24
N PHE A 73 -18.27 4.78 7.00
CA PHE A 73 -17.41 5.74 6.31
C PHE A 73 -16.62 6.68 7.22
N HIS A 74 -16.87 6.65 8.53
CA HIS A 74 -16.14 7.48 9.50
C HIS A 74 -15.37 6.62 10.50
N LEU A 75 -16.05 5.73 11.23
CA LEU A 75 -15.39 4.96 12.31
C LEU A 75 -14.37 3.96 11.78
N VAL A 76 -14.71 3.25 10.69
CA VAL A 76 -13.80 2.26 10.09
C VAL A 76 -12.53 2.93 9.55
N PRO A 77 -12.60 3.98 8.70
CA PRO A 77 -11.41 4.74 8.32
C PRO A 77 -10.65 5.28 9.51
N ILE A 78 -11.30 5.85 10.53
CA ILE A 78 -10.61 6.37 11.73
C ILE A 78 -9.81 5.26 12.42
N ALA A 79 -10.38 4.08 12.62
CA ALA A 79 -9.69 2.94 13.22
C ALA A 79 -8.47 2.51 12.38
N VAL A 80 -8.61 2.50 11.06
CA VAL A 80 -7.51 2.20 10.13
C VAL A 80 -6.44 3.29 10.20
N MET A 81 -6.80 4.57 10.20
CA MET A 81 -5.87 5.70 10.34
C MET A 81 -5.04 5.56 11.62
N ILE A 82 -5.69 5.27 12.75
CA ILE A 82 -5.02 5.05 14.04
C ILE A 82 -4.06 3.86 13.94
N THR A 83 -4.51 2.75 13.35
CA THR A 83 -3.69 1.54 13.18
C THR A 83 -2.43 1.82 12.36
N ILE A 84 -2.58 2.45 11.19
CA ILE A 84 -1.45 2.82 10.32
C ILE A 84 -0.54 3.83 11.02
N ALA A 85 -1.11 4.78 11.77
CA ALA A 85 -0.36 5.74 12.56
C ALA A 85 0.51 5.05 13.62
N CYS A 86 -0.06 4.12 14.37
CA CYS A 86 0.65 3.30 15.35
C CYS A 86 1.74 2.46 14.70
N VAL A 87 1.46 1.83 13.55
CA VAL A 87 2.44 1.03 12.79
C VAL A 87 3.63 1.87 12.35
N TRP A 88 3.40 3.05 11.80
CA TRP A 88 4.48 3.94 11.41
C TRP A 88 5.25 4.47 12.62
N ALA A 89 4.57 4.83 13.71
CA ALA A 89 5.23 5.23 14.95
C ALA A 89 6.09 4.09 15.53
N TYR A 90 5.61 2.86 15.48
CA TYR A 90 6.37 1.66 15.85
C TYR A 90 7.61 1.53 14.96
N LEU A 91 7.44 1.50 13.64
CA LEU A 91 8.55 1.35 12.70
C LEU A 91 9.59 2.47 12.85
N THR A 92 9.16 3.72 12.99
CA THR A 92 10.10 4.83 13.17
C THR A 92 10.86 4.74 14.49
N LYS A 93 10.24 4.29 15.58
CA LYS A 93 10.95 4.03 16.86
C LYS A 93 11.94 2.86 16.75
N HIS A 94 11.56 1.78 16.08
CA HIS A 94 12.38 0.57 15.99
C HIS A 94 13.47 0.65 14.89
N LEU A 95 13.24 1.43 13.83
CA LEU A 95 14.19 1.68 12.74
C LEU A 95 15.08 2.91 12.98
N ALA A 96 14.76 3.75 13.97
CA ALA A 96 15.65 4.83 14.43
C ALA A 96 16.94 4.32 15.10
N ILE A 97 17.10 3.00 15.28
CA ILE A 97 18.38 2.38 15.57
C ILE A 97 19.23 2.53 14.30
N LYS A 98 20.02 3.61 14.28
CA LYS A 98 21.03 4.01 13.30
C LYS A 98 21.38 2.87 12.34
N PRO A 99 21.27 3.03 11.00
CA PRO A 99 21.90 2.08 10.11
C PRO A 99 23.35 2.00 10.58
N TYR A 100 23.74 0.82 11.08
CA TYR A 100 25.12 0.58 11.47
C TYR A 100 25.92 1.10 10.29
N GLY A 101 26.67 2.18 10.53
CA GLY A 101 27.13 3.08 9.48
C GLY A 101 27.70 2.27 8.34
N GLU A 102 27.57 2.78 7.11
CA GLU A 102 28.34 2.34 5.97
C GLU A 102 29.80 2.16 6.40
N ARG A 103 30.11 0.98 6.92
CA ARG A 103 31.46 0.51 7.07
C ARG A 103 31.75 0.12 5.66
N LYS A 104 32.35 1.06 4.91
CA LYS A 104 33.26 0.73 3.81
C LYS A 104 34.01 -0.53 4.25
N GLY A 105 33.63 -1.67 3.69
CA GLY A 105 33.93 -2.96 4.30
C GLY A 105 33.15 -4.08 3.63
N LYS A 106 33.61 -4.41 2.41
CA LYS A 106 33.22 -5.56 1.56
C LYS A 106 31.75 -5.55 1.11
N GLY A 107 31.55 -4.91 -0.03
CA GLY A 107 30.28 -4.87 -0.75
C GLY A 107 29.83 -6.26 -1.18
N GLY A 108 28.71 -6.71 -0.64
CA GLY A 108 27.80 -7.56 -1.39
C GLY A 108 27.19 -6.71 -2.49
N THR A 109 27.35 -7.10 -3.75
CA THR A 109 26.72 -6.44 -4.89
C THR A 109 25.22 -6.32 -4.63
N PRO A 110 24.64 -5.11 -4.68
CA PRO A 110 23.20 -4.96 -4.50
C PRO A 110 22.48 -5.78 -5.57
N SER A 111 21.45 -6.53 -5.16
CA SER A 111 20.71 -7.42 -6.07
C SER A 111 20.23 -6.65 -7.30
N LYS A 112 20.13 -7.34 -8.45
CA LYS A 112 19.69 -6.72 -9.71
C LYS A 112 18.34 -6.01 -9.55
N GLN A 113 17.45 -6.52 -8.68
CA GLN A 113 16.17 -5.89 -8.33
C GLN A 113 16.34 -4.59 -7.52
N ALA A 114 17.23 -4.56 -6.51
CA ALA A 114 17.50 -3.35 -5.74
C ALA A 114 18.06 -2.22 -6.61
N LYS A 115 18.92 -2.55 -7.60
CA LYS A 115 19.43 -1.60 -8.58
C LYS A 115 18.34 -1.07 -9.52
N LYS A 116 17.44 -1.96 -10.02
CA LYS A 116 16.30 -1.56 -10.87
C LYS A 116 15.33 -0.65 -10.12
N ALA A 117 14.97 -1.01 -8.89
CA ALA A 117 14.14 -0.18 -8.01
C ALA A 117 14.81 1.18 -7.77
N GLY A 118 16.11 1.20 -7.44
CA GLY A 118 16.87 2.45 -7.25
C GLY A 118 16.86 3.37 -8.47
N LYS A 119 17.02 2.83 -9.69
CA LYS A 119 16.89 3.61 -10.93
C LYS A 119 15.48 4.16 -11.14
N PHE A 120 14.45 3.34 -10.91
CA PHE A 120 13.06 3.75 -11.05
C PHE A 120 12.70 4.87 -10.06
N PHE A 121 13.05 4.71 -8.78
CA PHE A 121 12.92 5.76 -7.77
C PHE A 121 13.72 7.01 -8.11
N GLY A 122 14.91 6.87 -8.71
CA GLY A 122 15.72 8.00 -9.18
C GLY A 122 15.02 8.81 -10.27
N LYS A 123 14.37 8.14 -11.22
CA LYS A 123 13.59 8.81 -12.29
C LYS A 123 12.36 9.52 -11.73
N ILE A 124 11.59 8.86 -10.88
CA ILE A 124 10.42 9.46 -10.23
C ILE A 124 10.84 10.68 -9.41
N LYS A 125 11.91 10.55 -8.61
CA LYS A 125 12.46 11.65 -7.83
C LYS A 125 12.86 12.83 -8.71
N SER A 126 13.52 12.58 -9.85
CA SER A 126 13.90 13.64 -10.80
C SER A 126 12.67 14.33 -11.41
N GLY A 127 11.60 13.59 -11.68
CA GLY A 127 10.35 14.16 -12.19
C GLY A 127 9.62 14.99 -11.12
N LEU A 128 9.59 14.51 -9.89
CA LEU A 128 8.94 15.18 -8.76
C LEU A 128 9.69 16.45 -8.33
N LEU A 129 11.02 16.44 -8.39
CA LEU A 129 11.88 17.59 -8.12
C LEU A 129 11.91 18.64 -9.25
N ARG A 130 11.30 18.36 -10.41
CA ARG A 130 11.15 19.33 -11.49
C ARG A 130 10.13 20.42 -11.15
N VAL A 131 9.19 20.12 -10.25
CA VAL A 131 8.19 21.07 -9.75
C VAL A 131 8.82 21.91 -8.63
N LYS A 132 8.96 23.23 -8.84
CA LYS A 132 9.60 24.16 -7.90
C LYS A 132 9.08 24.04 -6.46
N SER A 133 7.76 23.90 -6.29
CA SER A 133 7.11 23.76 -4.97
C SER A 133 7.51 22.48 -4.25
N ILE A 134 7.57 21.35 -4.97
CA ILE A 134 7.93 20.06 -4.38
C ILE A 134 9.45 19.99 -4.14
N ALA A 135 10.25 20.60 -5.01
CA ALA A 135 11.69 20.74 -4.82
C ALA A 135 12.04 21.50 -3.54
N TYR A 136 11.32 22.59 -3.25
CA TYR A 136 11.48 23.38 -2.02
C TYR A 136 11.14 22.56 -0.77
N ILE A 137 10.00 21.87 -0.77
CA ILE A 137 9.57 20.98 0.33
C ILE A 137 10.60 19.85 0.52
N TRP A 138 11.11 19.27 -0.57
CA TRP A 138 12.07 18.18 -0.52
C TRP A 138 13.46 18.61 -0.01
N GLN A 139 13.89 19.83 -0.34
CA GLN A 139 15.12 20.42 0.21
C GLN A 139 14.97 20.70 1.71
N LYS A 140 13.84 21.25 2.14
CA LYS A 140 13.57 21.60 3.54
C LYS A 140 13.46 20.36 4.46
N ILE A 141 13.05 19.21 3.92
CA ILE A 141 12.84 17.96 4.69
C ILE A 141 13.96 16.91 4.51
N HIS A 142 15.14 17.31 4.00
CA HIS A 142 16.29 16.41 3.76
C HIS A 142 16.70 15.55 4.98
N PHE A 143 16.45 16.05 6.20
CA PHE A 143 16.81 15.37 7.46
C PHE A 143 15.88 14.19 7.83
N ALA A 144 14.66 14.11 7.30
CA ALA A 144 13.67 13.08 7.68
C ALA A 144 13.42 12.04 6.57
N ARG A 145 14.33 11.92 5.60
CA ARG A 145 14.16 11.04 4.42
C ARG A 145 13.85 9.58 4.76
N ALA A 146 14.49 9.03 5.79
CA ALA A 146 14.20 7.66 6.24
C ALA A 146 12.77 7.54 6.77
N THR A 147 12.32 8.53 7.54
CA THR A 147 10.97 8.62 8.10
C THR A 147 9.91 8.76 7.01
N ILE A 148 10.15 9.62 6.01
CA ILE A 148 9.26 9.79 4.84
C ILE A 148 9.20 8.51 4.02
N LYS A 149 10.35 7.89 3.74
CA LYS A 149 10.38 6.61 3.01
C LYS A 149 9.60 5.54 3.75
N SER A 150 9.74 5.46 5.07
CA SER A 150 8.98 4.53 5.90
C SER A 150 7.47 4.84 5.85
N ALA A 151 7.07 6.10 5.98
CA ALA A 151 5.66 6.52 5.87
C ALA A 151 5.06 6.13 4.53
N LEU A 152 5.73 6.52 3.44
CA LEU A 152 5.29 6.22 2.08
C LEU A 152 5.21 4.72 1.83
N THR A 153 6.17 3.95 2.34
CA THR A 153 6.16 2.48 2.20
C THR A 153 4.94 1.88 2.91
N VAL A 154 4.63 2.30 4.13
CA VAL A 154 3.47 1.80 4.88
C VAL A 154 2.16 2.12 4.13
N ILE A 155 2.00 3.36 3.66
CA ILE A 155 0.81 3.77 2.89
C ILE A 155 0.68 2.96 1.60
N LEU A 156 1.77 2.78 0.84
CA LEU A 156 1.74 2.02 -0.41
C LEU A 156 1.43 0.54 -0.18
N VAL A 157 1.99 -0.07 0.87
CA VAL A 157 1.70 -1.47 1.21
C VAL A 157 0.23 -1.61 1.61
N PHE A 158 -0.28 -0.70 2.44
CA PHE A 158 -1.71 -0.67 2.80
C PHE A 158 -2.60 -0.57 1.56
N LEU A 159 -2.34 0.40 0.69
CA LEU A 159 -3.14 0.62 -0.53
C LEU A 159 -3.06 -0.58 -1.48
N ALA A 160 -1.91 -1.22 -1.60
CA ALA A 160 -1.75 -2.43 -2.40
C ALA A 160 -2.63 -3.58 -1.87
N PHE A 161 -2.70 -3.77 -0.54
CA PHE A 161 -3.56 -4.79 0.05
C PHE A 161 -5.05 -4.44 -0.05
N VAL A 162 -5.43 -3.16 0.13
CA VAL A 162 -6.81 -2.71 -0.10
C VAL A 162 -7.25 -3.03 -1.53
N LEU A 163 -6.43 -2.69 -2.52
CA LEU A 163 -6.73 -2.97 -3.93
C LEU A 163 -6.78 -4.48 -4.21
N LEU A 164 -5.82 -5.25 -3.68
CA LEU A 164 -5.78 -6.70 -3.85
C LEU A 164 -7.03 -7.38 -3.29
N PHE A 165 -7.42 -7.05 -2.06
CA PHE A 165 -8.62 -7.61 -1.43
C PHE A 165 -9.90 -7.12 -2.08
N SER A 166 -9.94 -5.87 -2.56
CA SER A 166 -11.07 -5.39 -3.34
C SER A 166 -11.26 -6.20 -4.63
N LEU A 167 -10.17 -6.54 -5.34
CA LEU A 167 -10.26 -7.39 -6.53
C LEU A 167 -10.77 -8.80 -6.22
N PHE A 168 -10.44 -9.36 -5.06
CA PHE A 168 -11.00 -10.64 -4.61
C PHE A 168 -12.45 -10.54 -4.15
N ALA A 169 -12.84 -9.45 -3.50
CA ALA A 169 -14.21 -9.21 -3.07
C ALA A 169 -15.16 -8.90 -4.26
N TYR A 170 -14.62 -8.28 -5.30
CA TYR A 170 -15.36 -7.86 -6.50
C TYR A 170 -14.70 -8.42 -7.77
N PRO A 171 -14.77 -9.74 -8.02
CA PRO A 171 -14.16 -10.36 -9.20
C PRO A 171 -14.71 -9.79 -10.52
N GLN A 172 -15.94 -9.26 -10.49
CA GLN A 172 -16.56 -8.60 -11.64
C GLN A 172 -15.80 -7.36 -12.11
N LEU A 173 -15.06 -6.67 -11.23
CA LEU A 173 -14.23 -5.53 -11.63
C LEU A 173 -13.12 -5.97 -12.60
N ILE A 174 -12.57 -7.17 -12.42
CA ILE A 174 -11.56 -7.72 -13.32
C ILE A 174 -12.19 -7.94 -14.69
N TYR A 175 -13.33 -8.64 -14.72
CA TYR A 175 -14.04 -8.92 -15.97
C TYR A 175 -14.44 -7.65 -16.71
N GLN A 176 -15.08 -6.71 -16.01
CA GLN A 176 -15.53 -5.44 -16.60
C GLN A 176 -14.35 -4.61 -17.09
N THR A 177 -13.27 -4.52 -16.34
CA THR A 177 -12.08 -3.76 -16.76
C THR A 177 -11.47 -4.33 -18.04
N VAL A 178 -11.30 -5.65 -18.10
CA VAL A 178 -10.75 -6.32 -19.27
C VAL A 178 -11.71 -6.20 -20.46
N ALA A 179 -12.99 -6.52 -20.27
CA ALA A 179 -14.00 -6.43 -21.31
C ALA A 179 -14.13 -4.99 -21.85
N ASN A 180 -14.13 -3.98 -20.97
CA ASN A 180 -14.18 -2.58 -21.36
C ASN A 180 -12.91 -2.15 -22.09
N ALA A 181 -11.73 -2.63 -21.71
CA ALA A 181 -10.48 -2.33 -22.43
C ALA A 181 -10.54 -2.85 -23.87
N TYR A 182 -11.08 -4.05 -24.10
CA TYR A 182 -11.28 -4.58 -25.46
C TYR A 182 -12.37 -3.82 -26.23
N LYS A 183 -13.47 -3.45 -25.58
CA LYS A 183 -14.57 -2.72 -26.23
C LYS A 183 -14.21 -1.28 -26.59
N THR A 184 -13.45 -0.60 -25.74
CA THR A 184 -13.13 0.82 -25.93
C THR A 184 -11.89 1.03 -26.78
N ASN A 185 -10.99 0.04 -26.88
CA ASN A 185 -9.73 0.19 -27.58
C ASN A 185 -9.63 -0.75 -28.79
N GLN A 186 -10.07 -0.24 -29.94
CA GLN A 186 -9.99 -0.96 -31.21
C GLN A 186 -8.56 -1.35 -31.59
N SER A 187 -7.56 -0.54 -31.22
CA SER A 187 -6.15 -0.85 -31.51
C SER A 187 -5.66 -2.06 -30.72
N LEU A 188 -6.09 -2.22 -29.45
CA LEU A 188 -5.78 -3.38 -28.63
C LEU A 188 -6.46 -4.62 -29.18
N LEU A 189 -7.74 -4.52 -29.56
CA LEU A 189 -8.48 -5.60 -30.18
C LEU A 189 -7.82 -6.06 -31.50
N ASN A 190 -7.48 -5.11 -32.37
CA ASN A 190 -6.83 -5.38 -33.65
C ASN A 190 -5.40 -5.90 -33.48
N PHE A 191 -4.67 -5.43 -32.46
CA PHE A 191 -3.36 -5.97 -32.12
C PHE A 191 -3.45 -7.43 -31.71
N VAL A 192 -4.39 -7.80 -30.83
CA VAL A 192 -4.58 -9.19 -30.39
C VAL A 192 -5.01 -10.08 -31.56
N LYS A 193 -5.96 -9.63 -32.39
CA LYS A 193 -6.40 -10.35 -33.59
C LYS A 193 -5.28 -10.50 -34.62
N GLY A 194 -4.62 -9.41 -34.98
CA GLY A 194 -3.52 -9.40 -35.94
C GLY A 194 -2.32 -10.22 -35.47
N THR A 195 -2.04 -10.25 -34.16
CA THR A 195 -1.02 -11.14 -33.58
C THR A 195 -1.41 -12.60 -33.77
N ALA A 196 -2.67 -12.96 -33.52
CA ALA A 196 -3.15 -14.33 -33.74
C ALA A 196 -3.09 -14.74 -35.23
N GLU A 197 -3.51 -13.85 -36.14
CA GLU A 197 -3.54 -14.11 -37.59
C GLU A 197 -2.14 -14.18 -38.22
N THR A 198 -1.22 -13.27 -37.83
CA THR A 198 0.15 -13.22 -38.38
C THR A 198 1.06 -14.31 -37.84
N LEU A 199 0.77 -14.84 -36.65
CA LEU A 199 1.56 -15.92 -36.03
C LEU A 199 1.02 -17.31 -36.34
N ALA A 200 -0.21 -17.42 -36.85
CA ALA A 200 -0.79 -18.70 -37.30
C ALA A 200 0.11 -19.49 -38.29
N PRO A 201 0.85 -18.85 -39.23
CA PRO A 201 1.76 -19.55 -40.14
C PRO A 201 3.12 -19.92 -39.53
N ILE A 202 3.54 -19.29 -38.42
CA ILE A 202 4.85 -19.51 -37.77
C ILE A 202 4.72 -20.67 -36.77
N GLY A 203 4.33 -21.83 -37.30
CA GLY A 203 3.90 -22.98 -36.51
C GLY A 203 4.96 -23.60 -35.60
N GLY A 204 6.27 -23.47 -35.88
CA GLY A 204 7.30 -24.19 -35.10
C GLY A 204 7.42 -23.75 -33.64
N VAL A 205 7.71 -22.47 -33.40
CA VAL A 205 7.90 -21.92 -32.04
C VAL A 205 6.55 -21.73 -31.33
N PHE A 206 5.52 -21.31 -32.06
CA PHE A 206 4.21 -21.08 -31.48
C PHE A 206 3.40 -22.36 -31.27
N SER A 207 3.64 -23.46 -32.00
CA SER A 207 3.03 -24.76 -31.67
C SER A 207 3.56 -25.28 -30.33
N ALA A 208 4.86 -25.17 -30.05
CA ALA A 208 5.41 -25.55 -28.76
C ALA A 208 4.81 -24.72 -27.61
N VAL A 209 4.68 -23.39 -27.80
CA VAL A 209 4.03 -22.50 -26.83
C VAL A 209 2.52 -22.81 -26.69
N ASN A 210 1.82 -23.03 -27.80
CA ASN A 210 0.39 -23.35 -27.82
C ASN A 210 0.11 -24.69 -27.14
N ASN A 211 0.90 -25.72 -27.44
CA ASN A 211 0.79 -27.02 -26.79
C ASN A 211 1.13 -26.94 -25.30
N ALA A 212 2.14 -26.14 -24.91
CA ALA A 212 2.44 -25.89 -23.51
C ALA A 212 1.30 -25.14 -22.79
N LEU A 213 0.68 -24.15 -23.44
CA LEU A 213 -0.48 -23.45 -22.91
C LEU A 213 -1.71 -24.35 -22.80
N LEU A 214 -1.99 -25.18 -23.81
CA LEU A 214 -3.07 -26.16 -23.79
C LEU A 214 -2.84 -27.23 -22.72
N ALA A 215 -1.60 -27.69 -22.53
CA ALA A 215 -1.25 -28.63 -21.46
C ALA A 215 -1.37 -27.99 -20.07
N ALA A 216 -1.05 -26.70 -19.94
CA ALA A 216 -1.21 -25.95 -18.69
C ALA A 216 -2.67 -25.54 -18.43
N ALA A 217 -3.51 -25.45 -19.46
CA ALA A 217 -4.86 -24.91 -19.36
C ALA A 217 -5.77 -25.68 -18.38
N PRO A 218 -5.81 -27.03 -18.33
CA PRO A 218 -6.57 -27.76 -17.33
C PRO A 218 -6.13 -27.44 -15.90
N SER A 219 -4.82 -27.43 -15.64
CA SER A 219 -4.27 -27.10 -14.32
C SER A 219 -4.57 -25.66 -13.92
N PHE A 220 -4.43 -24.72 -14.86
CA PHE A 220 -4.78 -23.32 -14.64
C PHE A 220 -6.28 -23.16 -14.36
N ARG A 221 -7.16 -23.81 -15.14
CA ARG A 221 -8.61 -23.82 -14.90
C ARG A 221 -8.93 -24.38 -13.52
N ASN A 222 -8.36 -25.52 -13.16
CA ASN A 222 -8.58 -26.15 -11.86
C ASN A 222 -8.09 -25.25 -10.71
N PHE A 223 -6.94 -24.58 -10.88
CA PHE A 223 -6.46 -23.58 -9.94
C PHE A 223 -7.43 -22.41 -9.79
N VAL A 224 -7.93 -21.85 -10.90
CA VAL A 224 -8.88 -20.74 -10.88
C VAL A 224 -10.21 -21.16 -10.24
N LEU A 225 -10.70 -22.36 -10.52
CA LEU A 225 -11.90 -22.92 -9.88
C LEU A 225 -11.71 -23.14 -8.38
N ALA A 226 -10.57 -23.69 -7.96
CA ALA A 226 -10.24 -23.89 -6.56
C ALA A 226 -10.11 -22.54 -5.82
N LEU A 227 -9.41 -21.57 -6.41
CA LEU A 227 -9.33 -20.22 -5.88
C LEU A 227 -10.72 -19.57 -5.79
N GLY A 228 -11.54 -19.75 -6.82
CA GLY A 228 -12.93 -19.30 -6.86
C GLY A 228 -13.76 -19.87 -5.70
N ALA A 229 -13.62 -21.16 -5.41
CA ALA A 229 -14.29 -21.81 -4.28
C ALA A 229 -13.81 -21.25 -2.93
N ILE A 230 -12.51 -20.93 -2.80
CA ILE A 230 -11.94 -20.35 -1.57
C ILE A 230 -12.45 -18.92 -1.33
N ILE A 231 -12.56 -18.10 -2.38
CA ILE A 231 -13.01 -16.70 -2.25
C ILE A 231 -14.54 -16.56 -2.30
N LYS A 232 -15.29 -17.61 -2.66
CA LYS A 232 -16.75 -17.58 -2.80
C LYS A 232 -17.46 -16.96 -1.59
N PRO A 233 -17.15 -17.34 -0.33
CA PRO A 233 -17.79 -16.72 0.84
C PRO A 233 -17.57 -15.21 0.91
N LEU A 234 -16.38 -14.72 0.53
CA LEU A 234 -16.06 -13.28 0.48
C LEU A 234 -16.85 -12.58 -0.64
N THR A 235 -17.04 -13.24 -1.79
CA THR A 235 -17.79 -12.65 -2.92
C THR A 235 -19.30 -12.60 -2.67
N GLU A 236 -19.84 -13.44 -1.79
CA GLU A 236 -21.27 -13.49 -1.44
C GLU A 236 -21.66 -12.49 -0.35
N LEU A 237 -20.70 -11.91 0.36
CA LEU A 237 -20.95 -10.84 1.33
C LEU A 237 -21.62 -9.62 0.68
N ASP A 238 -22.40 -8.89 1.45
CA ASP A 238 -22.90 -7.58 1.04
C ASP A 238 -21.76 -6.57 0.89
N ASN A 239 -22.02 -5.46 0.19
CA ASN A 239 -20.99 -4.47 -0.12
C ASN A 239 -20.38 -3.82 1.14
N ALA A 240 -21.16 -3.62 2.21
CA ALA A 240 -20.64 -3.06 3.45
C ALA A 240 -19.72 -4.05 4.15
N SER A 241 -20.10 -5.32 4.22
CA SER A 241 -19.27 -6.40 4.77
C SER A 241 -17.98 -6.62 3.97
N LYS A 242 -18.03 -6.54 2.63
CA LYS A 242 -16.83 -6.58 1.77
C LYS A 242 -15.89 -5.42 2.07
N TYR A 243 -16.43 -4.21 2.19
CA TYR A 243 -15.68 -3.01 2.56
C TYR A 243 -14.98 -3.16 3.91
N LEU A 244 -15.72 -3.58 4.93
CA LEU A 244 -15.18 -3.87 6.25
C LEU A 244 -14.06 -4.91 6.18
N PHE A 245 -14.25 -5.98 5.42
CA PHE A 245 -13.25 -7.03 5.29
C PHE A 245 -11.95 -6.50 4.71
N PHE A 246 -11.97 -5.84 3.54
CA PHE A 246 -10.72 -5.43 2.90
C PHE A 246 -9.99 -4.33 3.66
N GLN A 247 -10.72 -3.41 4.31
CA GLN A 247 -10.13 -2.36 5.15
C GLN A 247 -9.39 -2.97 6.34
N ASN A 248 -10.08 -3.86 7.08
CA ASN A 248 -9.50 -4.52 8.24
C ASN A 248 -8.36 -5.45 7.84
N ALA A 249 -8.56 -6.32 6.85
CA ALA A 249 -7.53 -7.27 6.41
C ALA A 249 -6.24 -6.55 5.98
N ALA A 250 -6.36 -5.45 5.23
CA ALA A 250 -5.20 -4.65 4.83
C ALA A 250 -4.50 -4.04 6.05
N ALA A 251 -5.24 -3.45 6.99
CA ALA A 251 -4.68 -2.86 8.21
C ALA A 251 -3.96 -3.90 9.09
N TRP A 252 -4.57 -5.07 9.30
CA TRP A 252 -3.99 -6.18 10.05
C TRP A 252 -2.71 -6.69 9.42
N ILE A 253 -2.68 -6.90 8.10
CA ILE A 253 -1.48 -7.36 7.41
C ILE A 253 -0.36 -6.33 7.51
N VAL A 254 -0.66 -5.05 7.37
CA VAL A 254 0.33 -3.97 7.53
C VAL A 254 0.90 -3.99 8.95
N ALA A 255 0.05 -4.14 9.96
CA ALA A 255 0.47 -4.20 11.36
C ALA A 255 1.34 -5.43 11.67
N LEU A 256 0.90 -6.62 11.27
CA LEU A 256 1.64 -7.86 11.46
C LEU A 256 2.98 -7.82 10.71
N SER A 257 2.99 -7.32 9.47
CA SER A 257 4.22 -7.16 8.68
C SER A 257 5.22 -6.25 9.39
N ALA A 258 4.76 -5.15 9.98
CA ALA A 258 5.61 -4.25 10.73
C ALA A 258 6.19 -4.89 11.99
N LEU A 259 5.39 -5.66 12.73
CA LEU A 259 5.85 -6.38 13.92
C LEU A 259 6.90 -7.44 13.57
N ILE A 260 6.64 -8.26 12.55
CA ILE A 260 7.58 -9.28 12.07
C ILE A 260 8.88 -8.62 11.60
N TYR A 261 8.77 -7.54 10.82
CA TYR A 261 9.93 -6.79 10.34
C TYR A 261 10.76 -6.21 11.49
N GLY A 262 10.10 -5.63 12.49
CA GLY A 262 10.75 -5.12 13.70
C GLY A 262 11.50 -6.20 14.47
N GLU A 263 10.90 -7.38 14.64
CA GLU A 263 11.51 -8.51 15.36
C GLU A 263 12.70 -9.10 14.60
N VAL A 264 12.61 -9.26 13.28
CA VAL A 264 13.70 -9.75 12.43
C VAL A 264 14.92 -8.82 12.52
N ILE A 265 14.72 -7.51 12.45
CA ILE A 265 15.81 -6.53 12.58
C ILE A 265 16.42 -6.57 13.98
N ARG A 266 15.59 -6.69 15.03
CA ARG A 266 16.04 -6.75 16.42
C ARG A 266 16.91 -7.98 16.67
N LYS A 267 16.52 -9.15 16.17
CA LYS A 267 17.30 -10.40 16.27
C LYS A 267 18.65 -10.27 15.54
N SER A 268 18.65 -9.71 14.33
CA SER A 268 19.87 -9.46 13.55
C SER A 268 20.85 -8.54 14.28
N TYR A 269 20.35 -7.49 14.93
CA TYR A 269 21.19 -6.58 15.73
C TYR A 269 21.77 -7.25 16.98
N ARG A 270 20.96 -8.02 17.73
CA ARG A 270 21.42 -8.78 18.91
C ARG A 270 22.52 -9.78 18.55
N TYR A 271 22.37 -10.48 17.43
CA TYR A 271 23.38 -11.43 16.95
C TYR A 271 24.69 -10.75 16.59
N LYS A 272 24.63 -9.61 15.88
CA LYS A 272 25.83 -8.82 15.52
C LYS A 272 26.53 -8.20 16.73
N ARG A 273 25.80 -7.92 17.82
CA ARG A 273 26.38 -7.40 19.06
C ARG A 273 27.11 -8.49 19.86
N LYS A 274 26.66 -9.74 19.82
CA LYS A 274 27.32 -10.87 20.50
C LYS A 274 28.60 -11.35 19.81
N ARG A 275 28.79 -11.03 18.52
CA ARG A 275 30.01 -11.36 17.74
C ARG A 275 31.10 -10.28 17.82
N LYS A 276 30.93 -9.25 18.65
CA LYS A 276 31.92 -8.22 18.96
C LYS A 276 32.33 -8.35 20.40
#